data_AF-A0A8K0SG12-F1
#
_entry.id   AF-A0A8K0SG12-F1
#
_cell.length_a   1.000
_cell.length_b   1.000
_cell.length_c   1.000
_cell.angle_alpha   90.00
_cell.angle_beta   90.00
_cell.angle_gamma   90.00
#
_symmetry.space_group_name_H-M   'P 1'
#
loop_
_entity.id
_entity.type
_entity.pdbx_description
1 polymer ?
#
loop_
_entity_poly.entity_id
_entity_poly.type
_entity_poly.pdbx_seq_one_letter_code
_entity_poly.pdbx_strand_id
1 'polypeptide(L)'
;MDSSSSNLLPYFARATEEFKLCPNRVWAVAGGKLPDVMPDNFEPPRGREKHQQCTFDFCEYSQRDFTAVKQRHECMNGDYTLNETAKSGKSTVWALDGKSMIQPPGPYMAISHVWSDGTGIGAWPDGEVNECLYTFFRTIAERFECEGIWWDTLCIPKGREARQKAIGNIPSSYQDARITLVHDLFLRNCEWNEETACFAIIMSPWFSRGWTAVELAQSRKVKVIFRGPSGPIIKDLDEQILAKDDESNGPRKAASQIIQNLRKGITNLDHLLAVLGSLPVEVIPPTFYALIETGILLVSGK
;
A
#
# COMPACT_ATOMS: atom_id res chain seq x y z
N MET A 1 -27.68 16.93 -26.43
CA MET A 1 -28.40 17.31 -25.20
C MET A 1 -28.16 16.19 -24.22
N ASP A 2 -27.26 16.45 -23.27
CA ASP A 2 -26.65 15.46 -22.38
C ASP A 2 -27.64 14.90 -21.36
N SER A 3 -27.76 13.58 -21.32
CA SER A 3 -28.37 12.85 -20.21
C SER A 3 -27.34 11.89 -19.63
N SER A 4 -26.69 12.28 -18.54
CA SER A 4 -26.13 11.40 -17.47
C SER A 4 -25.01 12.07 -16.66
N SER A 5 -25.11 13.36 -16.33
CA SER A 5 -24.45 13.82 -15.10
C SER A 5 -25.28 13.29 -13.92
N SER A 6 -25.16 11.99 -13.63
CA SER A 6 -25.60 11.42 -12.36
C SER A 6 -25.08 12.35 -11.26
N ASN A 7 -25.99 12.91 -10.46
CA ASN A 7 -25.60 13.88 -9.45
C ASN A 7 -24.54 13.23 -8.55
N LEU A 8 -23.29 13.69 -8.64
CA LEU A 8 -22.14 13.13 -7.94
C LEU A 8 -22.15 13.51 -6.45
N LEU A 9 -22.83 14.62 -6.11
CA LEU A 9 -22.84 15.19 -4.77
C LEU A 9 -23.38 14.23 -3.71
N PRO A 10 -24.51 13.51 -3.91
CA PRO A 10 -24.98 12.50 -2.95
C PRO A 10 -23.94 11.41 -2.66
N TYR A 11 -23.26 10.90 -3.69
CA TYR A 11 -22.23 9.87 -3.51
C TYR A 11 -21.01 10.41 -2.79
N PHE A 12 -20.58 11.64 -3.12
CA PHE A 12 -19.46 12.27 -2.44
C PHE A 12 -19.78 12.57 -0.97
N ALA A 13 -20.98 13.07 -0.68
CA ALA A 13 -21.48 13.28 0.68
C ALA A 13 -21.53 11.95 1.44
N ARG A 14 -22.08 10.89 0.86
CA ARG A 14 -22.08 9.55 1.46
C ARG A 14 -20.66 9.06 1.79
N ALA A 15 -19.72 9.17 0.86
CA ALA A 15 -18.33 8.76 1.09
C ALA A 15 -17.65 9.54 2.24
N THR A 16 -17.85 10.85 2.29
CA THR A 16 -17.12 11.75 3.21
C THR A 16 -17.81 11.94 4.55
N GLU A 17 -19.14 11.90 4.57
CA GLU A 17 -19.96 12.12 5.76
C GLU A 17 -20.42 10.82 6.42
N GLU A 18 -20.82 9.80 5.67
CA GLU A 18 -21.25 8.52 6.26
C GLU A 18 -20.05 7.61 6.47
N PHE A 19 -19.26 7.37 5.41
CA PHE A 19 -18.09 6.49 5.48
C PHE A 19 -16.85 7.17 6.07
N LYS A 20 -16.92 8.49 6.30
CA LYS A 20 -15.83 9.28 6.87
C LYS A 20 -14.51 9.13 6.11
N LEU A 21 -14.55 8.92 4.80
CA LEU A 21 -13.37 8.82 3.94
C LEU A 21 -12.77 10.20 3.68
N CYS A 22 -11.46 10.24 3.40
CA CYS A 22 -10.78 11.46 3.01
C CYS A 22 -11.36 12.01 1.69
N PRO A 23 -11.87 13.27 1.65
CA PRO A 23 -12.44 13.86 0.44
C PRO A 23 -11.45 13.87 -0.73
N ASN A 24 -10.17 14.17 -0.48
CA ASN A 24 -9.12 14.14 -1.50
C ASN A 24 -8.92 12.75 -2.10
N ARG A 25 -8.90 11.71 -1.26
CA ARG A 25 -8.73 10.33 -1.74
C ARG A 25 -9.92 9.87 -2.57
N VAL A 26 -11.14 10.14 -2.11
CA VAL A 26 -12.38 9.85 -2.84
C VAL A 26 -12.34 10.49 -4.22
N TRP A 27 -11.95 11.76 -4.29
CA TRP A 27 -11.85 12.50 -5.55
C TRP A 27 -10.74 11.97 -6.46
N ALA A 28 -9.53 11.78 -5.93
CA ALA A 28 -8.36 11.37 -6.70
C ALA A 28 -8.49 9.96 -7.31
N VAL A 29 -9.14 9.05 -6.59
CA VAL A 29 -9.23 7.64 -7.00
C VAL A 29 -10.46 7.38 -7.85
N ALA A 30 -11.62 7.88 -7.43
CA ALA A 30 -12.89 7.56 -8.08
C ALA A 30 -13.42 8.72 -8.92
N GLY A 31 -13.27 9.96 -8.46
CA GLY A 31 -13.73 11.15 -9.18
C GLY A 31 -15.15 11.01 -9.70
N GLY A 32 -15.35 11.20 -11.01
CA GLY A 32 -16.66 11.02 -11.67
C GLY A 32 -17.19 9.58 -11.67
N LYS A 33 -16.34 8.57 -11.45
CA LYS A 33 -16.72 7.13 -11.39
C LYS A 33 -17.15 6.69 -10.00
N LEU A 34 -17.20 7.60 -9.01
CA LEU A 34 -17.62 7.27 -7.65
C LEU A 34 -18.97 6.53 -7.57
N PRO A 35 -20.01 6.90 -8.35
CA PRO A 35 -21.27 6.15 -8.36
C PRO A 35 -21.12 4.69 -8.80
N ASP A 36 -20.16 4.42 -9.69
CA ASP A 36 -19.97 3.10 -10.28
C ASP A 36 -19.21 2.14 -9.35
N VAL A 37 -18.38 2.67 -8.44
CA VAL A 37 -17.50 1.89 -7.57
C VAL A 37 -18.00 1.78 -6.14
N MET A 38 -18.95 2.63 -5.72
CA MET A 38 -19.45 2.68 -4.36
C MET A 38 -20.46 1.55 -4.10
N PRO A 39 -20.17 0.60 -3.19
CA PRO A 39 -21.13 -0.43 -2.83
C PRO A 39 -22.13 0.09 -1.78
N ASP A 40 -23.29 -0.55 -1.71
CA ASP A 40 -24.35 -0.12 -0.79
C ASP A 40 -24.13 -0.54 0.67
N ASN A 41 -23.34 -1.59 0.90
CA ASN A 41 -23.10 -2.22 2.19
C ASN A 41 -21.66 -2.01 2.70
N PHE A 42 -20.97 -0.94 2.28
CA PHE A 42 -19.65 -0.63 2.85
C PHE A 42 -19.76 -0.20 4.31
N GLU A 43 -19.06 -0.92 5.17
CA GLU A 43 -18.85 -0.53 6.56
C GLU A 43 -17.46 0.10 6.71
N PRO A 44 -17.37 1.34 7.22
CA PRO A 44 -16.07 2.00 7.39
C PRO A 44 -15.22 1.29 8.46
N PRO A 45 -13.87 1.33 8.31
CA PRO A 45 -12.98 0.68 9.26
C PRO A 45 -13.17 1.16 10.70
N ARG A 46 -12.91 0.26 11.67
CA ARG A 46 -12.98 0.62 13.10
C ARG A 46 -11.80 1.52 13.48
N GLY A 47 -12.10 2.63 14.14
CA GLY A 47 -11.11 3.66 14.48
C GLY A 47 -11.34 4.92 13.64
N ARG A 48 -10.92 6.08 14.13
CA ARG A 48 -11.21 7.36 13.49
C ARG A 48 -9.96 7.95 12.88
N GLU A 49 -9.80 7.83 11.56
CA GLU A 49 -9.03 8.82 10.81
C GLU A 49 -9.86 10.11 10.77
N LYS A 50 -9.27 11.20 11.24
CA LYS A 50 -9.95 12.51 11.24
C LYS A 50 -9.58 13.23 9.95
N HIS A 51 -10.55 13.38 9.05
CA HIS A 51 -10.39 14.13 7.80
C HIS A 51 -11.11 15.48 7.82
N GLN A 52 -11.37 16.03 9.01
CA GLN A 52 -12.10 17.30 9.18
C GLN A 52 -11.42 18.50 8.50
N GLN A 53 -10.11 18.43 8.30
CA GLN A 53 -9.30 19.47 7.64
C GLN A 53 -8.98 19.13 6.18
N CYS A 54 -9.39 17.96 5.69
CA CYS A 54 -9.15 17.56 4.30
C CYS A 54 -10.23 18.14 3.38
N THR A 55 -9.83 18.53 2.17
CA THR A 55 -10.72 18.96 1.08
C THR A 55 -10.53 18.03 -0.12
N PHE A 56 -11.17 18.28 -1.26
CA PHE A 56 -10.99 17.44 -2.45
C PHE A 56 -9.58 17.57 -3.07
N ASP A 57 -8.90 18.70 -2.84
CA ASP A 57 -7.56 19.04 -3.32
C ASP A 57 -6.47 18.94 -2.24
N PHE A 58 -6.84 18.66 -0.98
CA PHE A 58 -5.90 18.61 0.13
C PHE A 58 -6.15 17.44 1.08
N CYS A 59 -5.09 16.67 1.35
CA CYS A 59 -5.07 15.63 2.38
C CYS A 59 -4.02 15.98 3.45
N GLU A 60 -4.48 16.34 4.66
CA GLU A 60 -3.59 16.60 5.81
C GLU A 60 -2.66 15.41 6.06
N TYR A 61 -3.22 14.21 5.98
CA TYR A 61 -2.48 13.00 6.25
C TYR A 61 -1.43 12.69 5.20
N SER A 62 -1.47 13.26 3.99
CA SER A 62 -0.42 13.10 2.96
C SER A 62 0.71 14.14 3.10
N GLN A 63 0.48 15.21 3.85
CA GLN A 63 1.42 16.32 4.06
C GLN A 63 2.25 16.16 5.34
N ARG A 64 1.99 15.12 6.13
CA ARG A 64 2.72 14.87 7.39
C ARG A 64 4.10 14.29 7.11
N ASP A 65 5.07 14.70 7.91
CA ASP A 65 6.37 14.03 7.94
C ASP A 65 6.25 12.68 8.66
N PHE A 66 6.19 11.59 7.90
CA PHE A 66 6.07 10.24 8.46
C PHE A 66 7.39 9.67 8.97
N THR A 67 8.52 10.34 8.73
CA THR A 67 9.84 9.85 9.15
C THR A 67 10.00 9.89 10.67
N ALA A 68 9.23 10.77 11.35
CA ALA A 68 9.24 10.94 12.79
C ALA A 68 8.16 10.13 13.54
N VAL A 69 7.32 9.36 12.84
CA VAL A 69 6.25 8.57 13.49
C VAL A 69 6.87 7.46 14.34
N LYS A 70 6.49 7.37 15.62
CA LYS A 70 6.95 6.28 16.51
C LYS A 70 6.53 4.94 15.90
N GLN A 71 7.46 3.97 15.89
CA GLN A 71 7.16 2.64 15.40
C GLN A 71 6.00 2.00 16.16
N ARG A 72 5.15 1.30 15.41
CA ARG A 72 3.97 0.61 15.89
C ARG A 72 4.35 -0.67 16.62
N HIS A 73 3.68 -0.90 17.74
CA HIS A 73 3.73 -2.17 18.46
C HIS A 73 2.49 -3.02 18.16
N GLU A 74 2.71 -4.32 17.96
CA GLU A 74 1.66 -5.35 17.89
C GLU A 74 1.43 -6.02 19.26
N CYS A 75 2.33 -5.83 20.24
CA CYS A 75 2.17 -6.31 21.62
C CYS A 75 1.54 -5.25 22.55
N MET A 76 0.97 -5.71 23.67
CA MET A 76 0.38 -4.83 24.69
C MET A 76 1.38 -4.32 25.74
N ASN A 77 2.55 -4.95 25.90
CA ASN A 77 3.56 -4.59 26.91
C ASN A 77 4.97 -4.60 26.30
N GLY A 78 5.77 -3.57 26.62
CA GLY A 78 7.23 -3.54 26.49
C GLY A 78 7.78 -3.04 25.14
N ASP A 79 8.79 -2.17 25.21
CA ASP A 79 9.69 -1.92 24.09
C ASP A 79 10.69 -3.10 24.01
N TYR A 80 10.68 -3.79 22.88
CA TYR A 80 11.61 -4.89 22.59
C TYR A 80 12.35 -4.55 21.30
N THR A 81 13.67 -4.46 21.38
CA THR A 81 14.54 -4.03 20.28
C THR A 81 15.29 -5.25 19.75
N LEU A 82 15.20 -5.51 18.45
CA LEU A 82 16.11 -6.44 17.78
C LEU A 82 17.50 -5.80 17.71
N ASN A 83 18.48 -6.43 18.37
CA ASN A 83 19.89 -6.06 18.29
C ASN A 83 20.55 -6.70 17.05
N GLU A 84 21.05 -5.83 16.15
CA GLU A 84 22.11 -5.95 15.11
C GLU A 84 22.46 -7.35 14.54
N THR A 85 22.62 -7.60 13.23
CA THR A 85 23.33 -6.85 12.19
C THR A 85 23.13 -7.54 10.83
N ALA A 86 22.94 -6.80 9.74
CA ALA A 86 23.19 -7.31 8.38
C ALA A 86 24.29 -6.50 7.70
N LYS A 87 25.56 -6.79 8.05
CA LYS A 87 26.74 -6.16 7.45
C LYS A 87 27.26 -6.91 6.23
N SER A 88 26.38 -7.29 5.29
CA SER A 88 26.83 -7.86 4.02
C SER A 88 26.05 -7.31 2.84
N GLY A 89 26.74 -6.61 1.94
CA GLY A 89 26.16 -5.94 0.77
C GLY A 89 25.81 -6.85 -0.41
N LYS A 90 25.52 -8.15 -0.18
CA LYS A 90 25.18 -9.11 -1.24
C LYS A 90 23.68 -9.33 -1.43
N SER A 91 22.90 -9.15 -0.38
CA SER A 91 21.43 -9.26 -0.40
C SER A 91 20.85 -8.22 0.56
N THR A 92 19.68 -7.70 0.23
CA THR A 92 18.90 -6.79 1.10
C THR A 92 17.74 -7.51 1.78
N VAL A 93 17.55 -8.81 1.54
CA VAL A 93 16.47 -9.59 2.16
C VAL A 93 16.94 -10.19 3.49
N TRP A 94 16.25 -9.86 4.57
CA TRP A 94 16.55 -10.36 5.91
C TRP A 94 15.99 -11.76 6.11
N ALA A 95 16.80 -12.67 6.65
CA ALA A 95 16.34 -13.97 7.08
C ALA A 95 15.42 -13.84 8.30
N LEU A 96 14.48 -14.77 8.46
CA LEU A 96 13.51 -14.73 9.56
C LEU A 96 14.14 -14.77 10.96
N ASP A 97 15.40 -15.20 11.08
CA ASP A 97 16.16 -15.15 12.33
C ASP A 97 16.45 -13.71 12.82
N GLY A 98 16.29 -12.71 11.95
CA GLY A 98 16.57 -11.30 12.24
C GLY A 98 18.06 -10.98 12.40
N LYS A 99 18.94 -11.90 12.00
CA LYS A 99 20.39 -11.84 12.23
C LYS A 99 21.21 -12.01 10.96
N SER A 100 20.62 -12.59 9.92
CA SER A 100 21.31 -12.87 8.67
C SER A 100 20.52 -12.41 7.45
N MET A 101 21.15 -12.43 6.29
CA MET A 101 20.52 -12.11 5.01
C MET A 101 20.42 -13.38 4.17
N ILE A 102 19.27 -13.63 3.57
CA ILE A 102 19.13 -14.77 2.65
C ILE A 102 19.82 -14.45 1.32
N GLN A 103 20.46 -15.44 0.73
CA GLN A 103 20.99 -15.32 -0.63
C GLN A 103 19.94 -15.81 -1.65
N PRO A 104 19.85 -15.19 -2.83
CA PRO A 104 19.08 -15.77 -3.93
C PRO A 104 19.54 -17.22 -4.22
N PRO A 105 18.63 -18.15 -4.55
CA PRO A 105 17.21 -17.98 -4.86
C PRO A 105 16.24 -18.22 -3.67
N GLY A 106 16.63 -17.93 -2.42
CA GLY A 106 15.77 -18.17 -1.25
C GLY A 106 14.42 -17.43 -1.31
N PRO A 107 13.27 -18.10 -1.01
CA PRO A 107 11.95 -17.48 -1.08
C PRO A 107 11.75 -16.46 0.03
N TYR A 108 11.20 -15.30 -0.30
CA TYR A 108 10.90 -14.26 0.68
C TYR A 108 9.57 -13.55 0.44
N MET A 109 9.08 -12.90 1.48
CA MET A 109 7.91 -12.05 1.45
C MET A 109 8.34 -10.58 1.35
N ALA A 110 7.87 -9.87 0.33
CA ALA A 110 8.01 -8.41 0.28
C ALA A 110 6.86 -7.74 1.05
N ILE A 111 7.17 -6.71 1.83
CA ILE A 111 6.20 -5.96 2.63
C ILE A 111 5.93 -4.62 1.97
N SER A 112 4.69 -4.43 1.58
CA SER A 112 4.15 -3.21 0.99
C SER A 112 3.24 -2.55 2.04
N HIS A 113 3.72 -1.47 2.66
CA HIS A 113 3.17 -0.94 3.92
C HIS A 113 3.01 0.58 3.94
N VAL A 114 2.20 1.12 4.86
CA VAL A 114 2.01 2.56 5.01
C VAL A 114 2.88 3.10 6.15
N TRP A 115 3.91 3.90 5.85
CA TRP A 115 4.87 4.40 6.86
C TRP A 115 4.21 5.15 8.02
N SER A 116 3.16 5.93 7.74
CA SER A 116 2.39 6.70 8.71
C SER A 116 1.70 5.83 9.77
N ASP A 117 1.55 4.53 9.51
CA ASP A 117 1.01 3.56 10.45
C ASP A 117 2.02 3.15 11.53
N GLY A 118 3.22 3.75 11.51
CA GLY A 118 4.33 3.40 12.41
C GLY A 118 5.11 2.18 11.93
N THR A 119 5.04 1.84 10.65
CA THR A 119 5.82 0.74 10.06
C THR A 119 7.09 1.25 9.36
N GLY A 120 7.29 2.58 9.30
CA GLY A 120 8.57 3.19 8.92
C GLY A 120 9.66 3.03 9.99
N ILE A 121 10.85 3.58 9.72
CA ILE A 121 11.99 3.50 10.66
C ILE A 121 11.75 4.32 11.95
N GLY A 122 10.98 5.41 11.87
CA GLY A 122 10.74 6.30 13.01
C GLY A 122 12.03 6.90 13.57
N ALA A 123 12.06 7.12 14.90
CA ALA A 123 13.22 7.66 15.61
C ALA A 123 14.35 6.62 15.90
N TRP A 124 14.25 5.40 15.35
CA TRP A 124 15.18 4.32 15.67
C TRP A 124 16.51 4.41 14.89
N PRO A 125 17.61 3.90 15.47
CA PRO A 125 18.89 3.73 14.78
C PRO A 125 18.79 2.82 13.54
N ASP A 126 19.81 2.87 12.69
CA ASP A 126 19.86 2.15 11.42
C ASP A 126 19.75 0.64 11.62
N GLY A 127 18.81 0.00 10.91
CA GLY A 127 18.63 -1.45 10.96
C GLY A 127 17.89 -1.96 12.21
N GLU A 128 17.38 -1.06 13.04
CA GLU A 128 16.57 -1.42 14.20
C GLU A 128 15.07 -1.29 13.89
N VAL A 129 14.34 -2.34 14.23
CA VAL A 129 12.89 -2.37 14.25
C VAL A 129 12.42 -2.98 15.55
N ASN A 130 11.23 -2.57 15.98
CA ASN A 130 10.61 -3.15 17.14
C ASN A 130 10.29 -4.64 16.90
N GLU A 131 10.61 -5.48 17.89
CA GLU A 131 10.53 -6.93 17.78
C GLU A 131 9.10 -7.42 17.57
N CYS A 132 8.10 -6.77 18.14
CA CYS A 132 6.73 -7.24 18.02
C CYS A 132 6.19 -7.05 16.59
N LEU A 133 6.53 -5.96 15.91
CA LEU A 133 6.19 -5.75 14.49
C LEU A 133 6.99 -6.70 13.59
N TYR A 134 8.28 -6.90 13.86
CA TYR A 134 9.08 -7.88 13.13
C TYR A 134 8.51 -9.29 13.29
N THR A 135 8.19 -9.70 14.52
CA THR A 135 7.59 -11.00 14.84
C THR A 135 6.24 -11.18 14.17
N PHE A 136 5.44 -10.12 14.09
CA PHE A 136 4.17 -10.13 13.36
C PHE A 136 4.40 -10.46 11.88
N PHE A 137 5.31 -9.76 11.20
CA PHE A 137 5.61 -10.04 9.80
C PHE A 137 6.29 -11.39 9.60
N ARG A 138 7.21 -11.78 10.49
CA ARG A 138 7.85 -13.10 10.50
C ARG A 138 6.82 -14.22 10.55
N THR A 139 5.87 -14.15 11.47
CA THR A 139 4.82 -15.16 11.63
C THR A 139 4.00 -15.31 10.35
N ILE A 140 3.77 -14.21 9.62
CA ILE A 140 3.07 -14.26 8.33
C ILE A 140 3.97 -14.86 7.24
N ALA A 141 5.23 -14.48 7.18
CA ALA A 141 6.21 -15.02 6.23
C ALA A 141 6.33 -16.55 6.37
N GLU A 142 6.42 -17.06 7.60
CA GLU A 142 6.46 -18.50 7.90
C GLU A 142 5.21 -19.23 7.36
N ARG A 143 4.01 -18.64 7.49
CA ARG A 143 2.76 -19.22 6.96
C ARG A 143 2.73 -19.32 5.43
N PHE A 144 3.51 -18.48 4.74
CA PHE A 144 3.67 -18.51 3.29
C PHE A 144 5.00 -19.15 2.86
N GLU A 145 5.61 -19.96 3.73
CA GLU A 145 6.84 -20.71 3.46
C GLU A 145 8.00 -19.81 3.00
N CYS A 146 8.07 -18.57 3.48
CA CYS A 146 9.17 -17.68 3.17
C CYS A 146 10.31 -17.88 4.17
N GLU A 147 11.55 -17.83 3.69
CA GLU A 147 12.78 -17.91 4.50
C GLU A 147 13.29 -16.53 4.91
N GLY A 148 12.75 -15.46 4.30
CA GLY A 148 13.08 -14.10 4.63
C GLY A 148 11.98 -13.09 4.33
N ILE A 149 12.27 -11.85 4.69
CA ILE A 149 11.42 -10.68 4.52
C ILE A 149 12.21 -9.59 3.82
N TRP A 150 11.59 -8.98 2.82
CA TRP A 150 12.02 -7.69 2.30
C TRP A 150 11.07 -6.60 2.79
N TRP A 151 11.60 -5.68 3.58
CA TRP A 151 10.90 -4.55 4.19
C TRP A 151 11.77 -3.31 3.98
N ASP A 152 11.33 -2.37 3.16
CA ASP A 152 12.07 -1.15 2.80
C ASP A 152 12.72 -0.43 4.01
N THR A 153 12.03 -0.36 5.15
CA THR A 153 12.52 0.16 6.45
C THR A 153 13.84 -0.48 6.90
N LEU A 154 14.00 -1.79 6.68
CA LEU A 154 15.18 -2.56 7.06
C LEU A 154 16.18 -2.77 5.91
N CYS A 155 15.68 -2.77 4.68
CA CYS A 155 16.40 -3.29 3.51
C CYS A 155 17.04 -2.18 2.68
N ILE A 156 16.65 -0.92 2.91
CA ILE A 156 17.22 0.25 2.24
C ILE A 156 18.21 0.95 3.19
N PRO A 157 19.52 0.96 2.88
CA PRO A 157 20.51 1.62 3.72
C PRO A 157 20.40 3.15 3.65
N LYS A 158 20.89 3.87 4.68
CA LYS A 158 20.88 5.35 4.69
C LYS A 158 21.98 5.98 3.82
N GLY A 159 23.11 5.31 3.63
CA GLY A 159 24.25 5.85 2.87
C GLY A 159 23.87 6.19 1.43
N ARG A 160 24.10 7.45 1.01
CA ARG A 160 23.56 8.02 -0.25
C ARG A 160 23.69 7.13 -1.49
N GLU A 161 24.89 6.62 -1.75
CA GLU A 161 25.16 5.77 -2.93
C GLU A 161 24.49 4.40 -2.82
N ALA A 162 24.63 3.74 -1.67
CA ALA A 162 24.01 2.44 -1.41
C ALA A 162 22.47 2.55 -1.41
N ARG A 163 21.93 3.66 -0.89
CA ARG A 163 20.50 3.99 -0.90
C ARG A 163 19.99 4.17 -2.32
N GLN A 164 20.70 4.94 -3.14
CA GLN A 164 20.31 5.15 -4.53
C GLN A 164 20.26 3.83 -5.31
N LYS A 165 21.28 2.97 -5.10
CA LYS A 165 21.32 1.64 -5.70
C LYS A 165 20.19 0.74 -5.19
N ALA A 166 19.93 0.73 -3.87
CA ALA A 166 18.87 -0.07 -3.27
C ALA A 166 17.47 0.39 -3.72
N ILE A 167 17.25 1.70 -3.86
CA ILE A 167 15.99 2.26 -4.41
C ILE A 167 15.78 1.82 -5.85
N GLY A 168 16.83 1.84 -6.67
CA GLY A 168 16.77 1.33 -8.05
C GLY A 168 16.37 -0.15 -8.14
N ASN A 169 16.62 -0.92 -7.09
CA ASN A 169 16.32 -2.35 -7.02
C ASN A 169 14.95 -2.67 -6.40
N ILE A 170 14.20 -1.68 -5.91
CA ILE A 170 12.86 -1.89 -5.31
C ILE A 170 11.95 -2.70 -6.24
N PRO A 171 11.82 -2.38 -7.55
CA PRO A 171 10.98 -3.17 -8.45
C PRO A 171 11.32 -4.66 -8.45
N SER A 172 12.61 -5.00 -8.52
CA SER A 172 13.08 -6.39 -8.49
C SER A 172 12.77 -7.08 -7.17
N SER A 173 12.83 -6.35 -6.04
CA SER A 173 12.46 -6.90 -4.73
C SER A 173 10.99 -7.35 -4.65
N TYR A 174 10.10 -6.71 -5.40
CA TYR A 174 8.70 -7.15 -5.49
C TYR A 174 8.52 -8.24 -6.54
N GLN A 175 9.24 -8.14 -7.66
CA GLN A 175 9.19 -9.11 -8.75
C GLN A 175 9.69 -10.51 -8.35
N ASP A 176 10.72 -10.57 -7.50
CA ASP A 176 11.36 -11.82 -7.10
C ASP A 176 10.79 -12.40 -5.80
N ALA A 177 9.92 -11.66 -5.11
CA ALA A 177 9.24 -12.13 -3.91
C ALA A 177 8.30 -13.29 -4.22
N ARG A 178 8.21 -14.25 -3.29
CA ARG A 178 7.22 -15.35 -3.35
C ARG A 178 5.80 -14.79 -3.21
N ILE A 179 5.63 -13.84 -2.30
CA ILE A 179 4.41 -13.05 -2.14
C ILE A 179 4.74 -11.62 -1.74
N THR A 180 3.82 -10.71 -2.01
CA THR A 180 3.83 -9.35 -1.50
C THR A 180 2.68 -9.16 -0.53
N LEU A 181 2.99 -8.80 0.70
CA LEU A 181 2.03 -8.55 1.76
C LEU A 181 1.71 -7.06 1.82
N VAL A 182 0.45 -6.70 1.60
CA VAL A 182 -0.08 -5.35 1.79
C VAL A 182 -0.51 -5.17 3.25
N HIS A 183 0.15 -4.25 3.94
CA HIS A 183 -0.15 -3.86 5.32
C HIS A 183 -0.58 -2.39 5.39
N ASP A 184 -1.83 -2.19 5.75
CA ASP A 184 -2.46 -0.87 5.90
C ASP A 184 -3.41 -0.94 7.09
N LEU A 185 -3.28 -0.05 8.08
CA LEU A 185 -4.15 -0.03 9.25
C LEU A 185 -5.60 0.27 8.92
N PHE A 186 -5.88 1.03 7.86
CA PHE A 186 -7.23 1.19 7.35
C PHE A 186 -7.82 -0.18 7.00
N LEU A 187 -7.13 -0.96 6.16
CA LEU A 187 -7.58 -2.29 5.72
C LEU A 187 -7.62 -3.30 6.87
N ARG A 188 -6.64 -3.28 7.77
CA ARG A 188 -6.62 -4.12 8.98
C ARG A 188 -7.77 -3.84 9.94
N ASN A 189 -8.39 -2.67 9.83
CA ASN A 189 -9.56 -2.31 10.61
C ASN A 189 -10.89 -2.43 9.82
N CYS A 190 -10.83 -2.64 8.50
CA CYS A 190 -11.97 -3.00 7.66
C CYS A 190 -12.33 -4.46 7.88
N GLU A 191 -13.59 -4.72 8.24
CA GLU A 191 -14.12 -6.08 8.28
C GLU A 191 -14.05 -6.70 6.89
N TRP A 192 -13.57 -7.94 6.81
CA TRP A 192 -13.52 -8.64 5.55
C TRP A 192 -14.92 -8.87 5.00
N ASN A 193 -15.15 -8.32 3.82
CA ASN A 193 -16.33 -8.57 3.00
C ASN A 193 -15.88 -8.60 1.54
N GLU A 194 -16.17 -9.71 0.86
CA GLU A 194 -15.77 -9.93 -0.52
C GLU A 194 -16.36 -8.86 -1.47
N GLU A 195 -17.59 -8.41 -1.25
CA GLU A 195 -18.29 -7.44 -2.09
C GLU A 195 -17.69 -6.04 -2.01
N THR A 196 -17.11 -5.69 -0.85
CA THR A 196 -16.63 -4.33 -0.57
C THR A 196 -15.11 -4.23 -0.47
N ALA A 197 -14.37 -5.36 -0.46
CA ALA A 197 -12.92 -5.39 -0.32
C ALA A 197 -12.18 -4.59 -1.39
N CYS A 198 -12.63 -4.64 -2.65
CA CYS A 198 -12.04 -3.82 -3.72
C CYS A 198 -12.23 -2.32 -3.45
N PHE A 199 -13.43 -1.92 -3.03
CA PHE A 199 -13.72 -0.53 -2.66
C PHE A 199 -12.86 -0.10 -1.46
N ALA A 200 -12.72 -0.96 -0.44
CA ALA A 200 -11.88 -0.70 0.72
C ALA A 200 -10.41 -0.46 0.32
N ILE A 201 -9.87 -1.27 -0.60
CA ILE A 201 -8.49 -1.11 -1.10
C ILE A 201 -8.32 0.22 -1.81
N ILE A 202 -9.16 0.54 -2.79
CA ILE A 202 -8.99 1.78 -3.55
C ILE A 202 -9.18 3.03 -2.67
N MET A 203 -9.93 2.91 -1.56
CA MET A 203 -10.14 3.96 -0.57
C MET A 203 -9.12 3.94 0.58
N SER A 204 -8.12 3.07 0.56
CA SER A 204 -7.14 2.96 1.63
C SER A 204 -5.98 3.95 1.45
N PRO A 205 -5.33 4.40 2.55
CA PRO A 205 -4.10 5.19 2.48
C PRO A 205 -3.04 4.54 1.59
N TRP A 206 -2.89 3.22 1.66
CA TRP A 206 -1.95 2.46 0.85
C TRP A 206 -2.14 2.68 -0.64
N PHE A 207 -3.37 2.67 -1.15
CA PHE A 207 -3.63 2.79 -2.59
C PHE A 207 -3.29 4.18 -3.14
N SER A 208 -3.37 5.21 -2.30
CA SER A 208 -3.03 6.60 -2.64
C SER A 208 -1.53 6.94 -2.58
N ARG A 209 -0.63 5.95 -2.49
CA ARG A 209 0.82 6.18 -2.41
C ARG A 209 1.48 6.08 -3.78
N GLY A 210 2.47 6.94 -4.01
CA GLY A 210 3.28 6.98 -5.23
C GLY A 210 3.89 5.63 -5.66
N TRP A 211 4.28 4.79 -4.68
CA TRP A 211 4.94 3.51 -4.95
C TRP A 211 3.97 2.35 -5.22
N THR A 212 2.71 2.45 -4.83
CA THR A 212 1.75 1.33 -4.92
C THR A 212 1.59 0.80 -6.34
N ALA A 213 1.69 1.68 -7.35
CA ALA A 213 1.67 1.27 -8.75
C ALA A 213 2.81 0.28 -9.08
N VAL A 214 4.03 0.61 -8.69
CA VAL A 214 5.22 -0.23 -8.92
C VAL A 214 5.11 -1.52 -8.11
N GLU A 215 4.73 -1.42 -6.85
CA GLU A 215 4.60 -2.58 -5.97
C GLU A 215 3.57 -3.57 -6.53
N LEU A 216 2.38 -3.11 -6.93
CA LEU A 216 1.36 -3.96 -7.55
C LEU A 216 1.80 -4.53 -8.90
N ALA A 217 2.37 -3.70 -9.78
CA ALA A 217 2.74 -4.11 -11.13
C ALA A 217 3.84 -5.17 -11.15
N GLN A 218 4.79 -5.09 -10.22
CA GLN A 218 5.91 -6.03 -10.15
C GLN A 218 5.56 -7.31 -9.39
N SER A 219 4.61 -7.24 -8.45
CA SER A 219 4.27 -8.39 -7.61
C SER A 219 3.55 -9.49 -8.38
N ARG A 220 4.04 -10.73 -8.27
CA ARG A 220 3.40 -11.91 -8.87
C ARG A 220 2.15 -12.34 -8.10
N LYS A 221 2.21 -12.30 -6.77
CA LYS A 221 1.13 -12.68 -5.86
C LYS A 221 0.99 -11.65 -4.75
N VAL A 222 -0.17 -11.01 -4.66
CA VAL A 222 -0.44 -9.97 -3.67
C VAL A 222 -1.40 -10.51 -2.62
N LYS A 223 -1.04 -10.36 -1.34
CA LYS A 223 -1.81 -10.78 -0.18
C LYS A 223 -2.17 -9.54 0.62
N VAL A 224 -3.45 -9.32 0.91
CA VAL A 224 -3.95 -8.13 1.61
C VAL A 224 -4.51 -8.52 2.98
N ILE A 225 -4.14 -7.77 4.01
CA ILE A 225 -4.60 -8.00 5.39
C ILE A 225 -5.90 -7.23 5.65
N PHE A 226 -6.91 -7.95 6.13
CA PHE A 226 -8.18 -7.39 6.61
C PHE A 226 -8.43 -7.76 8.07
N ARG A 227 -9.43 -7.11 8.69
CA ARG A 227 -9.97 -7.52 9.99
C ARG A 227 -10.79 -8.79 9.83
N GLY A 228 -10.51 -9.79 10.66
CA GLY A 228 -11.35 -10.98 10.84
C GLY A 228 -11.93 -11.10 12.24
N PRO A 229 -12.75 -12.14 12.50
CA PRO A 229 -13.49 -12.29 13.75
C PRO A 229 -12.59 -12.56 14.98
N SER A 230 -11.44 -13.21 14.79
CA SER A 230 -10.52 -13.59 15.87
C SER A 230 -9.10 -13.07 15.66
N GLY A 231 -8.91 -12.12 14.75
CA GLY A 231 -7.61 -11.57 14.39
C GLY A 231 -7.55 -11.18 12.91
N PRO A 232 -6.38 -10.72 12.45
CA PRO A 232 -6.18 -10.37 11.05
C PRO A 232 -6.36 -11.60 10.15
N ILE A 233 -7.05 -11.42 9.04
CA ILE A 233 -7.14 -12.42 7.97
C ILE A 233 -6.43 -11.92 6.73
N ILE A 234 -5.87 -12.84 5.96
CA ILE A 234 -5.07 -12.53 4.78
C ILE A 234 -5.77 -13.12 3.57
N LYS A 235 -5.96 -12.29 2.54
CA LYS A 235 -6.70 -12.65 1.34
C LYS A 235 -5.85 -12.43 0.11
N ASP A 236 -5.95 -13.36 -0.84
CA ASP A 236 -5.27 -13.22 -2.13
C ASP A 236 -6.01 -12.22 -3.01
N LEU A 237 -5.25 -11.27 -3.59
CA LEU A 237 -5.81 -10.23 -4.44
C LEU A 237 -6.51 -10.82 -5.67
N ASP A 238 -5.85 -11.75 -6.36
CA ASP A 238 -6.32 -12.29 -7.64
C ASP A 238 -7.38 -13.37 -7.46
N GLU A 239 -7.26 -14.19 -6.41
CA GLU A 239 -8.15 -15.34 -6.21
C GLU A 239 -9.40 -15.01 -5.38
N GLN A 240 -9.33 -14.02 -4.48
CA GLN A 240 -10.37 -13.79 -3.46
C GLN A 240 -10.92 -12.36 -3.41
N ILE A 241 -10.20 -11.36 -3.92
CA ILE A 241 -10.60 -9.95 -3.78
C ILE A 241 -11.15 -9.41 -5.09
N LEU A 242 -10.36 -9.48 -6.17
CA LEU A 242 -10.77 -9.00 -7.48
C LEU A 242 -12.00 -9.76 -7.97
N ALA A 243 -12.91 -9.02 -8.62
CA ALA A 243 -14.04 -9.60 -9.31
C ALA A 243 -13.55 -10.52 -10.43
N LYS A 244 -14.29 -11.60 -10.65
CA LYS A 244 -13.99 -12.53 -11.74
C LYS A 244 -14.42 -11.96 -13.09
N ASP A 245 -13.82 -12.44 -14.17
CA ASP A 245 -14.12 -11.96 -15.52
C ASP A 245 -15.60 -12.18 -15.89
N ASP A 246 -16.20 -13.27 -15.43
CA ASP A 246 -17.59 -13.68 -15.65
C ASP A 246 -18.59 -13.04 -14.66
N GLU A 247 -18.11 -12.30 -13.66
CA GLU A 247 -18.96 -11.63 -12.68
C GLU A 247 -19.79 -10.50 -13.34
N SER A 248 -21.01 -10.26 -12.87
CA SER A 248 -21.84 -9.16 -13.38
C SER A 248 -21.19 -7.80 -13.14
N ASN A 249 -21.51 -6.83 -14.00
CA ASN A 249 -21.11 -5.44 -13.75
C ASN A 249 -21.70 -4.94 -12.43
N GLY A 250 -20.90 -4.21 -11.66
CA GLY A 250 -21.29 -3.64 -10.38
C GLY A 250 -20.09 -3.00 -9.66
N PRO A 251 -20.30 -2.46 -8.45
CA PRO A 251 -19.28 -1.75 -7.66
C PRO A 251 -17.96 -2.50 -7.52
N ARG A 252 -18.02 -3.78 -7.16
CA ARG A 252 -16.84 -4.62 -7.03
C ARG A 252 -16.07 -4.77 -8.33
N LYS A 253 -16.76 -5.00 -9.46
CA LYS A 253 -16.12 -5.15 -10.78
C LYS A 253 -15.51 -3.83 -11.27
N ALA A 254 -16.20 -2.71 -11.06
CA ALA A 254 -15.67 -1.38 -11.37
C ALA A 254 -14.42 -1.04 -10.53
N ALA A 255 -14.44 -1.29 -9.23
CA ALA A 255 -13.30 -1.10 -8.34
C ALA A 255 -12.12 -2.05 -8.71
N SER A 256 -12.43 -3.30 -9.05
CA SER A 256 -11.43 -4.27 -9.53
C SER A 256 -10.70 -3.77 -10.77
N GLN A 257 -11.42 -3.16 -11.70
CA GLN A 257 -10.83 -2.60 -12.91
C GLN A 257 -9.82 -1.49 -12.61
N ILE A 258 -10.07 -0.65 -11.59
CA ILE A 258 -9.12 0.38 -11.16
C ILE A 258 -7.81 -0.26 -10.68
N ILE A 259 -7.90 -1.29 -9.83
CA ILE A 259 -6.73 -2.01 -9.31
C ILE A 259 -5.96 -2.71 -10.44
N GLN A 260 -6.68 -3.41 -11.34
CA GLN A 260 -6.08 -4.10 -12.49
C GLN A 260 -5.41 -3.13 -13.46
N ASN A 261 -6.02 -1.96 -13.69
CA ASN A 261 -5.45 -0.91 -14.53
C ASN A 261 -4.16 -0.36 -13.94
N LEU A 262 -4.12 -0.16 -12.62
CA LEU A 262 -2.91 0.27 -11.93
C LEU A 262 -1.80 -0.79 -12.05
N ARG A 263 -2.15 -2.08 -11.93
CA ARG A 263 -1.21 -3.20 -12.06
C ARG A 263 -0.62 -3.35 -13.46
N LYS A 264 -1.35 -2.97 -14.51
CA LYS A 264 -0.84 -2.95 -15.89
C LYS A 264 0.21 -1.85 -16.13
N GLY A 265 0.49 -1.02 -15.13
CA GLY A 265 1.39 0.12 -15.21
C GLY A 265 0.66 1.43 -15.53
N ILE A 266 1.35 2.54 -15.32
CA ILE A 266 0.80 3.87 -15.57
C ILE A 266 0.92 4.17 -17.06
N THR A 267 -0.21 4.06 -17.75
CA THR A 267 -0.34 4.26 -19.19
C THR A 267 -1.06 5.57 -19.55
N ASN A 268 -1.61 6.29 -18.56
CA ASN A 268 -2.33 7.54 -18.76
C ASN A 268 -2.24 8.46 -17.52
N LEU A 269 -2.63 9.73 -17.72
CA LEU A 269 -2.57 10.79 -16.71
C LEU A 269 -3.50 10.53 -15.51
N ASP A 270 -4.66 9.92 -15.72
CA ASP A 270 -5.60 9.63 -14.63
C ASP A 270 -5.04 8.58 -13.65
N HIS A 271 -4.34 7.57 -14.15
CA HIS A 271 -3.63 6.59 -13.31
C HIS A 271 -2.47 7.25 -12.55
N LEU A 272 -1.79 8.21 -13.19
CA LEU A 272 -0.76 9.01 -12.56
C LEU A 272 -1.34 9.89 -11.45
N LEU A 273 -2.48 10.55 -11.68
CA LEU A 273 -3.15 11.41 -10.70
C LEU A 273 -3.78 10.63 -9.54
N ALA A 274 -4.26 9.40 -9.75
CA ALA A 274 -4.71 8.54 -8.65
C ALA A 274 -3.56 8.15 -7.70
N VAL A 275 -2.33 8.09 -8.22
CA VAL A 275 -1.10 7.70 -7.50
C VAL A 275 -0.31 8.89 -6.97
N LEU A 276 -0.36 10.03 -7.67
CA LEU A 276 0.39 11.26 -7.36
C LEU A 276 -0.46 12.41 -6.84
N GLY A 277 -1.79 12.36 -6.95
CA GLY A 277 -2.71 13.45 -6.58
C GLY A 277 -2.72 13.78 -5.08
N SER A 278 -1.98 13.01 -4.29
CA SER A 278 -1.73 13.15 -2.86
C SER A 278 -0.31 13.67 -2.54
N LEU A 279 0.60 13.78 -3.50
CA LEU A 279 1.97 14.27 -3.28
C LEU A 279 2.04 15.80 -3.43
N PRO A 280 2.72 16.51 -2.52
CA PRO A 280 3.17 17.86 -2.82
C PRO A 280 4.08 17.82 -4.06
N VAL A 281 3.90 18.76 -4.99
CA VAL A 281 4.65 18.89 -6.26
C VAL A 281 6.18 18.95 -6.03
N GLU A 282 6.62 19.26 -4.81
CA GLU A 282 8.02 19.32 -4.39
C GLU A 282 8.65 17.98 -3.94
N VAL A 283 7.86 16.90 -3.86
CA VAL A 283 8.32 15.58 -3.37
C VAL A 283 8.05 14.48 -4.39
N ILE A 284 8.30 14.76 -5.67
CA ILE A 284 8.48 13.71 -6.69
C ILE A 284 9.97 13.34 -6.66
N PRO A 285 10.36 12.16 -6.14
CA PRO A 285 11.76 11.76 -6.12
C PRO A 285 12.31 11.75 -7.54
N PRO A 286 13.58 12.13 -7.77
CA PRO A 286 14.22 12.04 -9.10
C PRO A 286 14.12 10.64 -9.74
N THR A 287 13.93 9.60 -8.94
CA THR A 287 13.71 8.22 -9.39
C THR A 287 12.33 8.00 -10.03
N PHE A 288 11.34 8.82 -9.74
CA PHE A 288 10.04 8.79 -10.43
C PHE A 288 10.19 9.24 -11.89
N TYR A 289 11.07 10.22 -12.15
CA TYR A 289 11.49 10.59 -13.50
C TYR A 289 12.30 9.48 -14.19
N ALA A 290 13.15 8.77 -13.45
CA ALA A 290 13.87 7.60 -14.00
C ALA A 290 12.92 6.42 -14.36
N LEU A 291 11.80 6.26 -13.66
CA LEU A 291 10.76 5.28 -14.01
C LEU A 291 9.95 5.71 -15.25
N ILE A 292 9.80 7.02 -15.49
CA ILE A 292 9.25 7.59 -16.73
C ILE A 292 10.23 7.37 -17.91
N GLU A 293 11.52 7.62 -17.70
CA GLU A 293 12.57 7.47 -18.73
C GLU A 293 12.84 6.01 -19.13
N THR A 294 12.62 5.04 -18.22
CA THR A 294 12.78 3.60 -18.48
C THR A 294 11.55 2.94 -19.13
N GLY A 295 10.49 3.72 -19.43
CA GLY A 295 9.28 3.24 -20.12
C GLY A 295 8.31 2.43 -19.25
N ILE A 296 8.54 2.38 -17.93
CA ILE A 296 7.63 1.74 -16.95
C ILE A 296 6.45 2.68 -16.61
N LEU A 297 6.66 3.99 -16.76
CA LEU A 297 5.66 5.05 -16.69
C LEU A 297 5.60 5.75 -18.05
N LEU A 298 4.64 5.36 -18.91
CA LEU A 298 4.44 6.04 -20.19
C LEU A 298 3.51 7.24 -19.99
N VAL A 299 4.09 8.43 -19.82
CA VAL A 299 3.34 9.69 -19.95
C VAL A 299 3.38 10.08 -21.43
N SER A 300 2.39 9.67 -22.22
CA SER A 300 2.24 10.24 -23.56
C SER A 300 1.60 11.63 -23.42
N GLY A 301 2.41 12.67 -23.50
CA GLY A 301 1.93 14.05 -23.59
C GLY A 301 1.36 14.34 -24.98
N LYS A 302 0.07 14.72 -25.02
CA LYS A 302 -0.44 15.75 -25.91
C LYS A 302 -1.40 16.63 -25.15
#